data_AF-A0A2W5FGD8-F1
#
_entry.id   AF-A0A2W5FGD8-F1
#
_cell.length_a   1.000
_cell.length_b   1.000
_cell.length_c   1.000
_cell.angle_alpha   90.00
_cell.angle_beta   90.00
_cell.angle_gamma   90.00
#
_symmetry.space_group_name_H-M   'P 1'
#
loop_
_entity.id
_entity.type
_entity.pdbx_description
1 polymer ?
#
loop_
_entity_poly.entity_id
_entity_poly.type
_entity_poly.pdbx_seq_one_letter_code
_entity_poly.pdbx_strand_id
1 'polypeptide(L)'
;MNNVRSTLQPQEQKTRETERNLNNKRNELQRTIEKQSQSEQDLLKLEEALILLQDDLARITETVGTHRVSLQSFDDSALERLTEEVERKRQALQGAQEEYRQASTDLEVYQQDQQRRSGRLHAIADERINLTNRSIRAKERIKQLEDREVELTTKLDELKTRPDELIQARINLLDNLATLENAKNAAADKLASAEKELHETNQSLKEAEASNMQVREDRARISATLEAATGSIDIIRQSIQDQFACEPDELWEKSEMTTEKMTAEPIDRLRGKRDRLIRERDGMGPVNLRADVESQEVEQQLATLMQERNDLTQAIDELRQGIQKLNKEARERLVSAFNTVNEHFKVLFTQLFGGGAAHLAFIESDDPLEAALEIFAQPPGKSLQSLSLLSGGEKTLASTALLFAMFMTNPAPICVLDEIDAPLDDANVDRVCTALEQMAATGKTRFIVITHHRMTMARMNRLYGVTMSERGVSQLVSVDLQHKFDFLEAAE
;
A
#
# COMPACT_ATOMS: atom_id res chain seq x y z
N MET A 1 14.57 168.90 109.42
CA MET A 1 15.23 168.57 108.14
C MET A 1 15.15 167.04 107.97
N ASN A 2 13.99 166.46 107.64
CA ASN A 2 13.22 166.70 106.41
C ASN A 2 14.16 167.03 105.26
N ASN A 3 14.48 166.03 104.41
CA ASN A 3 14.31 166.12 102.95
C ASN A 3 15.29 165.33 102.08
N VAL A 4 16.25 164.55 102.57
CA VAL A 4 17.33 164.08 101.64
C VAL A 4 17.64 162.58 101.63
N ARG A 5 16.97 161.71 102.41
CA ARG A 5 17.24 160.24 102.34
C ARG A 5 16.03 159.33 102.15
N SER A 6 14.85 159.90 101.85
CA SER A 6 13.67 159.18 101.35
C SER A 6 13.59 159.17 99.80
N THR A 7 14.63 159.65 99.12
CA THR A 7 14.64 159.89 97.67
C THR A 7 15.51 158.93 96.85
N LEU A 8 16.38 158.12 97.46
CA LEU A 8 17.37 157.30 96.72
C LEU A 8 17.04 155.81 96.58
N GLN A 9 16.38 155.17 97.57
CA GLN A 9 15.98 153.76 97.45
C GLN A 9 14.90 153.45 96.38
N PRO A 10 13.92 154.34 96.10
CA PRO A 10 12.93 154.08 95.05
C PRO A 10 13.49 154.23 93.62
N GLN A 11 14.66 154.85 93.43
CA GLN A 11 15.25 155.06 92.10
C GLN A 11 16.11 153.89 91.61
N GLU A 12 16.78 153.15 92.49
CA GLU A 12 17.53 151.92 92.11
C GLU A 12 16.61 150.72 91.80
N GLN A 13 15.45 150.63 92.46
CA GLN A 13 14.44 149.63 92.11
C GLN A 13 13.78 149.90 90.76
N LYS A 14 13.51 151.17 90.44
CA LYS A 14 12.93 151.56 89.14
C LYS A 14 13.86 151.31 87.96
N THR A 15 15.18 151.47 88.12
CA THR A 15 16.15 151.21 87.05
C THR A 15 16.34 149.72 86.77
N ARG A 16 16.32 148.87 87.80
CA ARG A 16 16.35 147.41 87.60
C ARG A 16 15.05 146.86 86.99
N GLU A 17 13.90 147.43 87.31
CA GLU A 17 12.62 147.05 86.68
C GLU A 17 12.54 147.48 85.21
N THR A 18 13.06 148.66 84.85
CA THR A 18 13.06 149.11 83.46
C THR A 18 14.05 148.34 82.59
N GLU A 19 15.24 147.98 83.10
CA GLU A 19 16.17 147.11 82.36
C GLU A 19 15.62 145.69 82.15
N ARG A 20 14.94 145.12 83.15
CA ARG A 20 14.29 143.81 83.00
C ARG A 20 13.15 143.84 81.98
N ASN A 21 12.35 144.90 81.99
CA ASN A 21 11.29 145.09 80.99
C ASN A 21 11.83 145.32 79.58
N LEU A 22 12.95 146.04 79.43
CA LEU A 22 13.59 146.25 78.13
C LEU A 22 14.13 144.94 77.55
N ASN A 23 14.76 144.10 78.38
CA ASN A 23 15.27 142.79 77.94
C ASN A 23 14.13 141.81 77.60
N ASN A 24 13.04 141.83 78.37
CA ASN A 24 11.86 141.02 78.05
C ASN A 24 11.22 141.44 76.72
N LYS A 25 11.08 142.76 76.47
CA LYS A 25 10.57 143.26 75.19
C LYS A 25 11.50 143.01 74.01
N ARG A 26 12.82 143.04 74.20
CA ARG A 26 13.80 142.65 73.16
C ARG A 26 13.70 141.17 72.81
N ASN A 27 13.57 140.30 73.80
CA ASN A 27 13.41 138.86 73.56
C ASN A 27 12.04 138.53 72.92
N GLU A 28 10.98 139.27 73.23
CA GLU A 28 9.70 139.16 72.52
C GLU A 28 9.83 139.58 71.05
N LEU A 29 10.50 140.71 70.78
CA LEU A 29 10.71 141.19 69.40
C LEU A 29 11.53 140.21 68.56
N GLN A 30 12.59 139.62 69.13
CA GLN A 30 13.40 138.61 68.47
C GLN A 30 12.55 137.38 68.09
N ARG A 31 11.69 136.93 69.01
CA ARG A 31 10.79 135.79 68.78
C ARG A 31 9.72 136.07 67.72
N THR A 32 9.22 137.31 67.61
CA THR A 32 8.27 137.65 66.54
C THR A 32 8.92 137.75 65.17
N ILE A 33 10.16 138.25 65.09
CA ILE A 33 10.92 138.30 63.83
C ILE A 33 11.24 136.88 63.33
N GLU A 34 11.67 135.99 64.23
CA GLU A 34 11.91 134.58 63.89
C GLU A 34 10.62 133.89 63.40
N LYS A 35 9.49 134.11 64.08
CA LYS A 35 8.18 133.57 63.63
C LYS A 35 7.74 134.13 62.28
N GLN A 36 7.96 135.42 62.02
CA GLN A 36 7.61 136.03 60.73
C GLN A 36 8.46 135.45 59.60
N SER A 37 9.77 135.31 59.80
CA SER A 37 10.67 134.70 58.82
C SER A 37 10.32 133.24 58.54
N GLN A 38 9.91 132.49 59.56
CA GLN A 38 9.46 131.10 59.39
C GLN A 38 8.19 131.02 58.54
N SER A 39 7.19 131.87 58.82
CA SER A 39 5.93 131.90 58.06
C SER A 39 6.11 132.35 56.61
N GLU A 40 7.02 133.29 56.32
CA GLU A 40 7.34 133.72 54.96
C GLU A 40 8.01 132.59 54.16
N GLN A 41 8.90 131.79 54.78
CA GLN A 41 9.50 130.63 54.13
C GLN A 41 8.49 129.51 53.86
N ASP A 42 7.53 129.29 54.76
CA ASP A 42 6.49 128.28 54.57
C ASP A 42 5.50 128.68 53.46
N LEU A 43 5.18 129.98 53.34
CA LEU A 43 4.31 130.49 52.28
C LEU A 43 4.90 130.26 50.89
N LEU A 44 6.20 130.57 50.71
CA LEU A 44 6.91 130.34 49.44
C LEU A 44 6.93 128.86 49.02
N LYS A 45 7.14 127.94 49.97
CA LYS A 45 7.10 126.49 49.70
C LYS A 45 5.70 126.01 49.28
N LEU A 46 4.66 126.57 49.89
CA LEU A 46 3.27 126.24 49.56
C LEU A 46 2.88 126.78 48.19
N GLU A 47 3.35 127.96 47.80
CA GLU A 47 3.13 128.53 46.45
C GLU A 47 3.83 127.70 45.36
N GLU A 48 5.09 127.29 45.58
CA GLU A 48 5.79 126.40 44.64
C GLU A 48 5.09 125.04 44.49
N ALA A 49 4.61 124.45 45.59
CA ALA A 49 3.90 123.17 45.55
C ALA A 49 2.58 123.27 44.77
N LEU A 50 1.88 124.41 44.85
CA LEU A 50 0.59 124.62 44.20
C LEU A 50 0.75 124.76 42.67
N ILE A 51 1.82 125.42 42.22
CA ILE A 51 2.15 125.52 40.79
C ILE A 51 2.46 124.14 40.20
N LEU A 52 3.25 123.32 40.90
CA LEU A 52 3.60 121.95 40.48
C LEU A 52 2.35 121.06 40.33
N LEU A 53 1.44 121.12 41.30
CA LEU A 53 0.19 120.34 41.27
C LEU A 53 -0.75 120.77 40.15
N GLN A 54 -0.76 122.05 39.77
CA GLN A 54 -1.56 122.53 38.65
C GLN A 54 -1.04 122.02 37.30
N ASP A 55 0.29 121.96 37.12
CA ASP A 55 0.90 121.43 35.89
C ASP A 55 0.65 119.91 35.75
N ASP A 56 0.75 119.16 36.85
CA ASP A 56 0.44 117.73 36.86
C ASP A 56 -1.04 117.45 36.52
N LEU A 57 -1.97 118.25 37.05
CA LEU A 57 -3.40 118.14 36.74
C LEU A 57 -3.68 118.38 35.26
N ALA A 58 -3.02 119.36 34.64
CA ALA A 58 -3.15 119.66 33.22
C ALA A 58 -2.65 118.49 32.35
N ARG A 59 -1.48 117.91 32.68
CA ARG A 59 -0.92 116.76 31.97
C ARG A 59 -1.82 115.52 32.05
N ILE A 60 -2.34 115.23 33.24
CA ILE A 60 -3.23 114.06 33.43
C ILE A 60 -4.54 114.25 32.67
N THR A 61 -5.10 115.44 32.66
CA THR A 61 -6.35 115.69 31.91
C THR A 61 -6.16 115.56 30.39
N GLU A 62 -5.00 115.97 29.86
CA GLU A 62 -4.67 115.78 28.44
C GLU A 62 -4.55 114.30 28.07
N THR A 63 -3.81 113.50 28.84
CA THR A 63 -3.63 112.06 28.57
C THR A 63 -4.93 111.25 28.66
N VAL A 64 -5.82 111.59 29.60
CA VAL A 64 -7.15 110.98 29.68
C VAL A 64 -7.98 111.33 28.45
N GLY A 65 -7.86 112.57 27.95
CA GLY A 65 -8.50 113.01 26.70
C GLY A 65 -8.05 112.17 25.49
N THR A 66 -6.73 111.98 25.32
CA THR A 66 -6.18 111.21 24.18
C THR A 66 -6.60 109.74 24.21
N HIS A 67 -6.61 109.10 25.39
CA HIS A 67 -7.02 107.72 25.52
C HIS A 67 -8.52 107.52 25.30
N ARG A 68 -9.35 108.47 25.73
CA ARG A 68 -10.80 108.43 25.48
C ARG A 68 -11.15 108.56 24.00
N VAL A 69 -10.44 109.42 23.26
CA VAL A 69 -10.60 109.55 21.80
C VAL A 69 -10.17 108.26 21.09
N SER A 70 -9.06 107.66 21.52
CA SER A 70 -8.56 106.39 20.94
C SER A 70 -9.55 105.23 21.12
N LEU A 71 -10.17 105.12 22.31
CA LEU A 71 -11.22 104.13 22.58
C LEU A 71 -12.50 104.39 21.80
N GLN A 72 -12.89 105.65 21.58
CA GLN A 72 -14.05 105.99 20.75
C GLN A 72 -13.81 105.79 19.25
N SER A 73 -12.55 105.78 18.81
CA SER A 73 -12.16 105.49 17.42
C SER A 73 -12.00 104.01 17.10
N PHE A 74 -12.11 103.13 18.10
CA PHE A 74 -12.02 101.68 17.91
C PHE A 74 -13.36 101.15 17.37
N ASP A 75 -13.36 100.65 16.14
CA ASP A 75 -14.56 100.17 15.46
C ASP A 75 -14.80 98.68 15.77
N ASP A 76 -15.50 98.41 16.87
CA ASP A 76 -15.89 97.05 17.27
C ASP A 76 -16.69 96.31 16.17
N SER A 77 -17.37 97.05 15.28
CA SER A 77 -18.14 96.46 14.18
C SER A 77 -17.26 95.86 13.07
N ALA A 78 -16.03 96.36 12.90
CA ALA A 78 -15.08 95.81 11.94
C ALA A 78 -14.50 94.46 12.42
N LEU A 79 -14.30 94.32 13.74
CA LEU A 79 -13.82 93.08 14.35
C LEU A 79 -14.91 92.00 14.29
N GLU A 80 -16.16 92.34 14.61
CA GLU A 80 -17.30 91.42 14.51
C GLU A 80 -17.48 90.88 13.07
N ARG A 81 -17.41 91.75 12.06
CA ARG A 81 -17.46 91.33 10.64
C ARG A 81 -16.34 90.37 10.26
N LEU A 82 -15.13 90.61 10.73
CA LEU A 82 -13.98 89.73 10.45
C LEU A 82 -14.16 88.37 11.13
N THR A 83 -14.68 88.34 12.36
CA THR A 83 -14.99 87.09 13.06
C THR A 83 -16.10 86.29 12.37
N GLU A 84 -17.14 86.96 11.86
CA GLU A 84 -18.18 86.30 11.06
C GLU A 84 -17.63 85.73 9.74
N GLU A 85 -16.73 86.43 9.07
CA GLU A 85 -16.08 85.94 7.85
C GLU A 85 -15.21 84.71 8.10
N VAL A 86 -14.43 84.70 9.19
CA VAL A 86 -13.61 83.54 9.58
C VAL A 86 -14.50 82.33 9.88
N GLU A 87 -15.62 82.53 10.57
CA GLU A 87 -16.52 81.44 10.94
C GLU A 87 -17.27 80.90 9.73
N ARG A 88 -17.68 81.75 8.77
CA ARG A 88 -18.20 81.29 7.48
C ARG A 88 -17.19 80.47 6.71
N LYS A 89 -15.92 80.91 6.64
CA LYS A 89 -14.87 80.17 5.95
C LYS A 89 -14.53 78.85 6.63
N ARG A 90 -14.57 78.78 7.97
CA ARG A 90 -14.42 77.53 8.72
C ARG A 90 -15.55 76.56 8.42
N GLN A 91 -16.80 77.01 8.43
CA GLN A 91 -17.94 76.16 8.08
C GLN A 91 -17.87 75.65 6.64
N ALA A 92 -17.49 76.51 5.68
CA ALA A 92 -17.30 76.11 4.29
C ALA A 92 -16.16 75.08 4.13
N LEU A 93 -15.04 75.26 4.84
CA LEU A 93 -13.93 74.30 4.84
C LEU A 93 -14.37 72.95 5.43
N GLN A 94 -15.13 72.98 6.52
CA GLN A 94 -15.63 71.77 7.18
C GLN A 94 -16.60 71.00 6.27
N GLY A 95 -17.49 71.69 5.57
CA GLY A 95 -18.37 71.09 4.55
C GLY A 95 -17.58 70.45 3.40
N ALA A 96 -16.59 71.17 2.85
CA ALA A 96 -15.75 70.64 1.77
C ALA A 96 -14.89 69.44 2.22
N GLN A 97 -14.43 69.41 3.47
CA GLN A 97 -13.69 68.28 4.02
C GLN A 97 -14.57 67.04 4.18
N GLU A 98 -15.83 67.21 4.60
CA GLU A 98 -16.78 66.11 4.71
C GLU A 98 -17.16 65.56 3.33
N GLU A 99 -17.42 66.42 2.35
CA GLU A 99 -17.66 66.00 0.95
C GLU A 99 -16.46 65.25 0.36
N TYR A 100 -15.24 65.73 0.60
CA TYR A 100 -14.01 65.04 0.17
C TYR A 100 -13.88 63.67 0.84
N ARG A 101 -14.16 63.59 2.14
CA ARG A 101 -14.08 62.33 2.89
C ARG A 101 -15.09 61.32 2.36
N GLN A 102 -16.33 61.74 2.10
CA GLN A 102 -17.37 60.88 1.49
C GLN A 102 -16.98 60.40 0.09
N ALA A 103 -16.51 61.32 -0.78
CA ALA A 103 -16.07 60.95 -2.12
C ALA A 103 -14.85 59.99 -2.09
N SER A 104 -13.94 60.16 -1.13
CA SER A 104 -12.79 59.27 -0.94
C SER A 104 -13.23 57.88 -0.48
N THR A 105 -14.17 57.78 0.46
CA THR A 105 -14.69 56.47 0.91
C THR A 105 -15.45 55.76 -0.21
N ASP A 106 -16.25 56.50 -0.99
CA ASP A 106 -16.98 55.92 -2.12
C ASP A 106 -16.01 55.38 -3.18
N LEU A 107 -14.94 56.11 -3.49
CA LEU A 107 -13.90 55.67 -4.43
C LEU A 107 -13.23 54.38 -3.95
N GLU A 108 -12.91 54.29 -2.66
CA GLU A 108 -12.28 53.10 -2.08
C GLU A 108 -13.21 51.88 -2.16
N VAL A 109 -14.50 52.06 -1.87
CA VAL A 109 -15.53 51.03 -2.07
C VAL A 109 -15.62 50.59 -3.52
N TYR A 110 -15.65 51.54 -4.47
CA TYR A 110 -15.67 51.21 -5.91
C TYR A 110 -14.43 50.44 -6.37
N GLN A 111 -13.25 50.78 -5.86
CA GLN A 111 -12.01 50.07 -6.17
C GLN A 111 -12.02 48.64 -5.63
N GLN A 112 -12.46 48.44 -4.39
CA GLN A 112 -12.62 47.10 -3.82
C GLN A 112 -13.64 46.26 -4.61
N ASP A 113 -14.77 46.85 -4.98
CA ASP A 113 -15.79 46.19 -5.79
C ASP A 113 -15.29 45.81 -7.18
N GLN A 114 -14.51 46.68 -7.82
CA GLN A 114 -13.88 46.40 -9.11
C GLN A 114 -12.90 45.21 -8.99
N GLN A 115 -12.08 45.19 -7.94
CA GLN A 115 -11.13 44.11 -7.71
C GLN A 115 -11.84 42.78 -7.42
N ARG A 116 -12.93 42.82 -6.62
CA ARG A 116 -13.78 41.64 -6.37
C ARG A 116 -14.43 41.11 -7.64
N ARG A 117 -14.96 42.00 -8.49
CA ARG A 117 -15.57 41.62 -9.78
C ARG A 117 -14.53 41.04 -10.74
N SER A 118 -13.34 41.64 -10.79
CA SER A 118 -12.22 41.13 -11.59
C SER A 118 -11.80 39.73 -11.15
N GLY A 119 -11.61 39.51 -9.84
CA GLY A 119 -11.29 38.19 -9.30
C GLY A 119 -12.37 37.15 -9.62
N ARG A 120 -13.65 37.53 -9.52
CA ARG A 120 -14.77 36.64 -9.87
C ARG A 120 -14.83 36.30 -11.36
N LEU A 121 -14.47 37.24 -12.24
CA LEU A 121 -14.38 36.97 -13.68
C LEU A 121 -13.27 35.97 -14.01
N HIS A 122 -12.11 36.06 -13.35
CA HIS A 122 -11.02 35.09 -13.51
C HIS A 122 -11.44 33.70 -13.01
N ALA A 123 -12.05 33.60 -11.83
CA ALA A 123 -12.56 32.33 -11.32
C ALA A 123 -13.57 31.67 -12.27
N ILE A 124 -14.50 32.45 -12.85
CA ILE A 124 -15.47 31.94 -13.83
C ILE A 124 -14.76 31.50 -15.12
N ALA A 125 -13.72 32.21 -15.56
CA ALA A 125 -12.94 31.81 -16.75
C ALA A 125 -12.23 30.47 -16.52
N ASP A 126 -11.61 30.28 -15.35
CA ASP A 126 -10.94 29.04 -14.97
C ASP A 126 -11.93 27.88 -14.86
N GLU A 127 -13.10 28.10 -14.25
CA GLU A 127 -14.18 27.11 -14.20
C GLU A 127 -14.65 26.71 -15.59
N ARG A 128 -14.82 27.66 -16.52
CA ARG A 128 -15.20 27.37 -17.91
C ARG A 128 -14.16 26.51 -18.61
N ILE A 129 -12.87 26.79 -18.43
CA ILE A 129 -11.79 25.98 -19.01
C ILE A 129 -11.83 24.57 -18.43
N ASN A 130 -11.98 24.45 -17.11
CA ASN A 130 -12.07 23.15 -16.43
C ASN A 130 -13.27 22.32 -16.89
N LEU A 131 -14.45 22.92 -17.03
CA LEU A 131 -15.65 22.26 -17.54
C LEU A 131 -15.50 21.84 -19.01
N THR A 132 -14.86 22.68 -19.83
CA THR A 132 -14.59 22.36 -21.24
C THR A 132 -13.65 21.16 -21.34
N ASN A 133 -12.57 21.15 -20.55
CA ASN A 133 -11.63 20.03 -20.50
C ASN A 133 -12.26 18.74 -19.96
N ARG A 134 -13.22 18.83 -19.03
CA ARG A 134 -14.01 17.67 -18.58
C ARG A 134 -14.93 17.16 -19.69
N SER A 135 -15.57 18.06 -20.44
CA SER A 135 -16.44 17.68 -21.57
C SER A 135 -15.65 16.96 -22.67
N ILE A 136 -14.46 17.45 -23.02
CA ILE A 136 -13.58 16.81 -24.02
C ILE A 136 -13.18 15.40 -23.56
N ARG A 137 -12.68 15.26 -22.33
CA ARG A 137 -12.30 13.95 -21.77
C ARG A 137 -13.48 12.98 -21.69
N ALA A 138 -14.68 13.46 -21.37
CA ALA A 138 -15.88 12.64 -21.37
C ALA A 138 -16.24 12.15 -22.77
N LYS A 139 -16.16 13.02 -23.79
CA LYS A 139 -16.41 12.63 -25.20
C LYS A 139 -15.40 11.59 -25.70
N GLU A 140 -14.11 11.76 -25.39
CA GLU A 140 -13.09 10.77 -25.71
C GLU A 140 -13.37 9.42 -25.03
N ARG A 141 -13.80 9.45 -23.77
CA ARG A 141 -14.15 8.23 -23.03
C ARG A 141 -15.37 7.52 -23.62
N ILE A 142 -16.40 8.26 -24.02
CA ILE A 142 -17.58 7.70 -24.68
C ILE A 142 -17.16 7.00 -25.98
N LYS A 143 -16.36 7.67 -26.82
CA LYS A 143 -15.87 7.07 -28.06
C LYS A 143 -15.09 5.78 -27.84
N GLN A 144 -14.20 5.75 -26.84
CA GLN A 144 -13.47 4.53 -26.47
C GLN A 144 -14.41 3.38 -26.03
N LEU A 145 -15.50 3.70 -25.35
CA LEU A 145 -16.47 2.71 -24.91
C LEU A 145 -17.32 2.20 -26.08
N GLU A 146 -17.71 3.07 -27.02
CA GLU A 146 -18.41 2.69 -28.25
C GLU A 146 -17.53 1.77 -29.12
N ASP A 147 -16.26 2.12 -29.33
CA ASP A 147 -15.31 1.28 -30.08
C ASP A 147 -15.16 -0.10 -29.42
N ARG A 148 -15.11 -0.13 -28.08
CA ARG A 148 -15.01 -1.36 -27.30
C ARG A 148 -16.27 -2.21 -27.37
N GLU A 149 -17.45 -1.59 -27.39
CA GLU A 149 -18.73 -2.27 -27.54
C GLU A 149 -18.83 -2.96 -28.90
N VAL A 150 -18.39 -2.30 -29.97
CA VAL A 150 -18.35 -2.89 -31.32
C VAL A 150 -17.37 -4.08 -31.37
N GLU A 151 -16.18 -3.94 -30.77
CA GLU A 151 -15.21 -5.05 -30.69
C GLU A 151 -15.75 -6.25 -29.90
N LEU A 152 -16.46 -6.01 -28.81
CA LEU A 152 -17.01 -7.08 -27.97
C LEU A 152 -18.22 -7.76 -28.59
N THR A 153 -19.09 -7.00 -29.28
CA THR A 153 -20.26 -7.56 -29.96
C THR A 153 -19.86 -8.44 -31.15
N THR A 154 -18.87 -8.01 -31.95
CA THR A 154 -18.31 -8.83 -33.03
C THR A 154 -17.71 -10.15 -32.51
N LYS A 155 -16.88 -10.09 -31.47
CA LYS A 155 -16.33 -11.30 -30.82
C LYS A 155 -17.42 -12.21 -30.24
N LEU A 156 -18.48 -11.63 -29.69
CA LEU A 156 -19.57 -12.40 -29.12
C LEU A 156 -20.38 -13.12 -30.20
N ASP A 157 -20.58 -12.50 -31.36
CA ASP A 157 -21.24 -13.15 -32.50
C ASP A 157 -20.36 -14.25 -33.13
N GLU A 158 -19.04 -14.06 -33.22
CA GLU A 158 -18.11 -15.14 -33.60
C GLU A 158 -18.12 -16.32 -32.62
N LEU A 159 -18.23 -16.04 -31.32
CA LEU A 159 -18.27 -17.08 -30.29
C LEU A 159 -19.62 -17.81 -30.22
N LYS A 160 -20.72 -17.19 -30.68
CA LYS A 160 -22.04 -17.83 -30.73
C LYS A 160 -22.13 -18.94 -31.78
N THR A 161 -21.44 -18.82 -32.91
CA THR A 161 -21.50 -19.82 -33.99
C THR A 161 -20.61 -21.03 -33.74
N ARG A 162 -19.56 -20.85 -32.93
CA ARG A 162 -18.53 -21.88 -32.67
C ARG A 162 -19.04 -23.16 -32.00
N PRO A 163 -19.99 -23.13 -31.03
CA PRO A 163 -20.56 -24.34 -30.46
C PRO A 163 -21.26 -25.22 -31.50
N ASP A 164 -22.01 -24.62 -32.43
CA ASP A 164 -22.73 -25.36 -33.45
C ASP A 164 -21.75 -26.01 -34.44
N GLU A 165 -20.69 -25.31 -34.83
CA GLU A 165 -19.60 -25.87 -35.65
C GLU A 165 -18.92 -27.06 -34.96
N LEU A 166 -18.65 -26.94 -33.65
CA LEU A 166 -18.04 -28.01 -32.86
C LEU A 166 -18.98 -29.21 -32.69
N ILE A 167 -20.28 -28.98 -32.54
CA ILE A 167 -21.29 -30.04 -32.47
C ILE A 167 -21.34 -30.79 -33.82
N GLN A 168 -21.36 -30.08 -34.94
CA GLN A 168 -21.34 -30.69 -36.27
C GLN A 168 -20.06 -31.47 -36.52
N ALA A 169 -18.90 -30.91 -36.16
CA ALA A 169 -17.62 -31.61 -36.27
C ALA A 169 -17.58 -32.87 -35.41
N ARG A 170 -18.15 -32.83 -34.19
CA ARG A 170 -18.26 -33.98 -33.31
C ARG A 170 -19.16 -35.07 -33.89
N ILE A 171 -20.31 -34.71 -34.45
CA ILE A 171 -21.22 -35.68 -35.09
C ILE A 171 -20.50 -36.37 -36.26
N ASN A 172 -19.86 -35.60 -37.14
CA ASN A 172 -19.09 -36.15 -38.27
C ASN A 172 -17.96 -37.08 -37.81
N LEU A 173 -17.26 -36.73 -36.73
CA LEU A 173 -16.21 -37.59 -36.15
C LEU A 173 -16.78 -38.89 -35.59
N LEU A 174 -17.93 -38.86 -34.91
CA LEU A 174 -18.59 -40.04 -34.38
C LEU A 174 -19.07 -40.98 -35.49
N ASP A 175 -19.64 -40.43 -36.56
CA ASP A 175 -20.06 -41.22 -37.73
C ASP A 175 -18.86 -41.86 -38.45
N ASN A 176 -17.76 -41.11 -38.60
CA ASN A 176 -16.51 -41.64 -39.15
C ASN A 176 -15.92 -42.74 -38.25
N LEU A 177 -16.00 -42.59 -36.93
CA LEU A 177 -15.52 -43.59 -35.99
C LEU A 177 -16.34 -44.88 -36.07
N ALA A 178 -17.68 -44.76 -36.12
CA ALA A 178 -18.57 -45.91 -36.26
C ALA A 178 -18.34 -46.65 -37.60
N THR A 179 -18.12 -45.93 -38.70
CA THR A 179 -17.82 -46.57 -39.99
C THR A 179 -16.47 -47.30 -39.99
N LEU A 180 -15.44 -46.71 -39.36
CA LEU A 180 -14.13 -47.34 -39.22
C LEU A 180 -14.16 -48.56 -38.28
N GLU A 181 -14.90 -48.50 -37.18
CA GLU A 181 -15.08 -49.65 -36.28
C GLU A 181 -15.79 -50.81 -36.98
N ASN A 182 -16.85 -50.53 -37.73
CA ASN A 182 -17.54 -51.54 -38.52
C ASN A 182 -16.62 -52.16 -39.59
N ALA A 183 -15.82 -51.34 -40.28
CA ALA A 183 -14.85 -51.82 -41.25
C ALA A 183 -13.76 -52.69 -40.61
N LYS A 184 -13.27 -52.31 -39.42
CA LYS A 184 -12.31 -53.09 -38.64
C LYS A 184 -12.89 -54.45 -38.25
N ASN A 185 -14.11 -54.47 -37.71
CA ASN A 185 -14.76 -55.71 -37.28
C ASN A 185 -14.99 -56.65 -38.48
N ALA A 186 -15.48 -56.12 -39.60
CA ALA A 186 -15.64 -56.91 -40.82
C ALA A 186 -14.31 -57.46 -41.38
N ALA A 187 -13.21 -56.70 -41.26
CA ALA A 187 -11.89 -57.18 -41.64
C ALA A 187 -11.36 -58.26 -40.68
N ALA A 188 -11.60 -58.12 -39.38
CA ALA A 188 -11.24 -59.12 -38.37
C ALA A 188 -12.00 -60.44 -38.58
N ASP A 189 -13.31 -60.38 -38.87
CA ASP A 189 -14.13 -61.56 -39.15
C ASP A 189 -13.63 -62.29 -40.41
N LYS A 190 -13.29 -61.53 -41.47
CA LYS A 190 -12.69 -62.10 -42.68
C LYS A 190 -11.34 -62.77 -42.39
N LEU A 191 -10.48 -62.12 -41.61
CA LEU A 191 -9.19 -62.70 -41.23
C LEU A 191 -9.38 -64.01 -40.45
N ALA A 192 -10.25 -64.03 -39.45
CA ALA A 192 -10.55 -65.23 -38.67
C ALA A 192 -11.09 -66.38 -39.54
N SER A 193 -11.95 -66.08 -40.52
CA SER A 193 -12.44 -67.09 -41.46
C SER A 193 -11.33 -67.65 -42.35
N ALA A 194 -10.42 -66.79 -42.85
CA ALA A 194 -9.30 -67.20 -43.70
C ALA A 194 -8.25 -68.01 -42.92
N GLU A 195 -7.97 -67.65 -41.66
CA GLU A 195 -7.07 -68.41 -40.78
C GLU A 195 -7.64 -69.81 -40.47
N LYS A 196 -8.96 -69.91 -40.25
CA LYS A 196 -9.62 -71.19 -40.05
C LYS A 196 -9.53 -72.07 -41.31
N GLU A 197 -9.83 -71.51 -42.48
CA GLU A 197 -9.71 -72.23 -43.76
C GLU A 197 -8.26 -72.66 -44.03
N LEU A 198 -7.28 -71.80 -43.73
CA LEU A 198 -5.86 -72.13 -43.82
C LEU A 198 -5.47 -73.28 -42.87
N HIS A 199 -6.02 -73.32 -41.66
CA HIS A 199 -5.77 -74.39 -40.71
C HIS A 199 -6.33 -75.73 -41.20
N GLU A 200 -7.59 -75.74 -41.64
CA GLU A 200 -8.29 -76.93 -42.15
C GLU A 200 -7.62 -77.49 -43.41
N THR A 201 -7.20 -76.61 -44.33
CA THR A 201 -6.47 -77.00 -45.55
C THR A 201 -5.09 -77.55 -45.23
N ASN A 202 -4.34 -76.95 -44.29
CA ASN A 202 -3.04 -77.48 -43.85
C ASN A 202 -3.17 -78.85 -43.15
N GLN A 203 -4.24 -79.05 -42.38
CA GLN A 203 -4.50 -80.36 -41.77
C GLN A 203 -4.79 -81.41 -42.84
N SER A 204 -5.67 -81.09 -43.79
CA SER A 204 -6.00 -81.96 -44.93
C SER A 204 -4.77 -82.29 -45.78
N LEU A 205 -3.88 -81.31 -45.99
CA LEU A 205 -2.62 -81.51 -46.69
C LEU A 205 -1.71 -82.48 -45.94
N LYS A 206 -1.53 -82.31 -44.63
CA LYS A 206 -0.71 -83.23 -43.80
C LYS A 206 -1.25 -84.66 -43.83
N GLU A 207 -2.57 -84.84 -43.77
CA GLU A 207 -3.21 -86.15 -43.86
C GLU A 207 -2.99 -86.80 -45.24
N ALA A 208 -3.12 -86.01 -46.31
CA ALA A 208 -2.85 -86.47 -47.68
C ALA A 208 -1.36 -86.81 -47.90
N GLU A 209 -0.45 -86.02 -47.36
CA GLU A 209 1.00 -86.27 -47.42
C GLU A 209 1.38 -87.55 -46.66
N ALA A 210 0.82 -87.75 -45.45
CA ALA A 210 1.03 -88.96 -44.68
C ALA A 210 0.52 -90.21 -45.41
N SER A 211 -0.69 -90.13 -46.00
CA SER A 211 -1.26 -91.21 -46.81
C SER A 211 -0.41 -91.51 -48.05
N ASN A 212 0.05 -90.48 -48.77
CA ASN A 212 0.93 -90.65 -49.92
C ASN A 212 2.29 -91.26 -49.53
N MET A 213 2.86 -90.87 -48.40
CA MET A 213 4.10 -91.45 -47.87
C MET A 213 3.91 -92.95 -47.58
N GLN A 214 2.80 -93.33 -46.92
CA GLN A 214 2.46 -94.73 -46.65
C GLN A 214 2.33 -95.54 -47.93
N VAL A 215 1.60 -95.03 -48.93
CA VAL A 215 1.44 -95.69 -50.24
C VAL A 215 2.78 -95.84 -50.97
N ARG A 216 3.67 -94.83 -50.89
CA ARG A 216 5.02 -94.92 -51.47
C ARG A 216 5.87 -95.98 -50.77
N GLU A 217 5.81 -96.06 -49.45
CA GLU A 217 6.53 -97.07 -48.68
C GLU A 217 6.01 -98.48 -48.99
N ASP A 218 4.69 -98.68 -48.98
CA ASP A 218 4.08 -99.96 -49.33
C ASP A 218 4.41 -100.37 -50.77
N ARG A 219 4.39 -99.43 -51.72
CA ARG A 219 4.81 -99.69 -53.11
C ARG A 219 6.30 -100.10 -53.17
N ALA A 220 7.18 -99.38 -52.48
CA ALA A 220 8.60 -99.71 -52.45
C ALA A 220 8.85 -101.09 -51.83
N ARG A 221 8.17 -101.40 -50.71
CA ARG A 221 8.23 -102.72 -50.05
C ARG A 221 7.76 -103.84 -50.98
N ILE A 222 6.58 -103.68 -51.61
CA ILE A 222 6.02 -104.66 -52.54
C ILE A 222 6.93 -104.85 -53.76
N SER A 223 7.46 -103.76 -54.34
CA SER A 223 8.40 -103.81 -55.47
C SER A 223 9.67 -104.57 -55.11
N ALA A 224 10.29 -104.26 -53.96
CA ALA A 224 11.48 -104.95 -53.48
C ALA A 224 11.21 -106.44 -53.20
N THR A 225 10.03 -106.76 -52.65
CA THR A 225 9.62 -108.15 -52.38
C THR A 225 9.40 -108.91 -53.68
N LEU A 226 8.77 -108.27 -54.67
CA LEU A 226 8.57 -108.84 -56.00
C LEU A 226 9.92 -109.09 -56.68
N GLU A 227 10.82 -108.10 -56.72
CA GLU A 227 12.16 -108.23 -57.31
C GLU A 227 12.98 -109.34 -56.63
N ALA A 228 12.96 -109.43 -55.31
CA ALA A 228 13.63 -110.48 -54.56
C ALA A 228 13.02 -111.86 -54.83
N ALA A 229 11.68 -111.97 -54.90
CA ALA A 229 11.00 -113.22 -55.20
C ALA A 229 11.27 -113.67 -56.65
N THR A 230 11.21 -112.76 -57.63
CA THR A 230 11.55 -113.07 -59.02
C THR A 230 13.01 -113.46 -59.17
N GLY A 231 13.94 -112.73 -58.54
CA GLY A 231 15.36 -113.09 -58.56
C GLY A 231 15.63 -114.44 -57.91
N SER A 232 14.95 -114.75 -56.80
CA SER A 232 15.04 -116.07 -56.15
C SER A 232 14.47 -117.17 -57.04
N ILE A 233 13.32 -116.96 -57.69
CA ILE A 233 12.76 -117.92 -58.65
C ILE A 233 13.73 -118.17 -59.81
N ASP A 234 14.36 -117.12 -60.34
CA ASP A 234 15.31 -117.26 -61.44
C ASP A 234 16.59 -118.00 -61.00
N ILE A 235 17.14 -117.69 -59.82
CA ILE A 235 18.28 -118.42 -59.24
C ILE A 235 17.91 -119.89 -59.00
N ILE A 236 16.74 -120.17 -58.43
CA ILE A 236 16.26 -121.54 -58.16
C ILE A 236 16.05 -122.28 -59.48
N ARG A 237 15.41 -121.66 -60.48
CA ARG A 237 15.22 -122.26 -61.81
C ARG A 237 16.57 -122.57 -62.46
N GLN A 238 17.52 -121.65 -62.41
CA GLN A 238 18.86 -121.86 -62.94
C GLN A 238 19.62 -122.96 -62.17
N SER A 239 19.55 -122.98 -60.84
CA SER A 239 20.17 -124.02 -60.02
C SER A 239 19.54 -125.40 -60.25
N ILE A 240 18.22 -125.48 -60.46
CA ILE A 240 17.52 -126.73 -60.78
C ILE A 240 17.95 -127.22 -62.16
N GLN A 241 18.03 -126.32 -63.14
CA GLN A 241 18.51 -126.64 -64.47
C GLN A 241 19.98 -127.11 -64.45
N ASP A 242 20.85 -126.43 -63.71
CA ASP A 242 22.28 -126.75 -63.62
C ASP A 242 22.55 -128.06 -62.86
N GLN A 243 21.80 -128.34 -61.79
CA GLN A 243 22.05 -129.52 -60.93
C GLN A 243 21.29 -130.78 -61.37
N PHE A 244 20.08 -130.63 -61.90
CA PHE A 244 19.18 -131.75 -62.17
C PHE A 244 18.78 -131.86 -63.65
N ALA A 245 19.21 -130.92 -64.50
CA ALA A 245 18.95 -130.89 -65.94
C ALA A 245 17.46 -131.03 -66.29
N CYS A 246 16.59 -130.46 -65.47
CA CYS A 246 15.13 -130.49 -65.63
C CYS A 246 14.51 -129.16 -65.20
N GLU A 247 13.23 -128.95 -65.50
CA GLU A 247 12.47 -127.76 -65.08
C GLU A 247 11.92 -127.89 -63.65
N PRO A 248 11.64 -126.78 -62.92
CA PRO A 248 11.19 -126.80 -61.53
C PRO A 248 9.93 -127.65 -61.26
N ASP A 249 9.00 -127.69 -62.22
CA ASP A 249 7.74 -128.45 -62.09
C ASP A 249 7.99 -129.98 -62.07
N GLU A 250 9.14 -130.45 -62.54
CA GLU A 250 9.53 -131.87 -62.53
C GLU A 250 10.32 -132.26 -61.26
N LEU A 251 10.67 -131.29 -60.40
CA LEU A 251 11.57 -131.51 -59.26
C LEU A 251 10.87 -132.26 -58.11
N TRP A 252 9.60 -131.94 -57.83
CA TRP A 252 8.86 -132.48 -56.69
C TRP A 252 8.59 -133.99 -56.82
N GLU A 253 8.35 -134.48 -58.04
CA GLU A 253 8.23 -135.92 -58.30
C GLU A 253 9.57 -136.66 -58.08
N LYS A 254 10.71 -135.96 -58.09
CA LYS A 254 12.05 -136.54 -57.93
C LYS A 254 12.67 -136.37 -56.53
N SER A 255 12.09 -135.56 -55.63
CA SER A 255 12.81 -135.05 -54.44
C SER A 255 12.53 -135.72 -53.08
N GLU A 256 11.59 -136.68 -52.99
CA GLU A 256 11.36 -137.60 -51.84
C GLU A 256 11.56 -137.06 -50.38
N MET A 257 11.18 -135.81 -50.01
CA MET A 257 11.43 -135.28 -48.64
C MET A 257 10.27 -134.50 -47.97
N THR A 258 10.09 -134.71 -46.65
CA THR A 258 9.07 -134.15 -45.74
C THR A 258 9.63 -133.20 -44.66
N THR A 259 8.87 -132.15 -44.35
CA THR A 259 9.19 -130.97 -43.51
C THR A 259 8.86 -131.16 -42.02
N GLU A 260 9.84 -131.42 -41.16
CA GLU A 260 9.58 -131.58 -39.72
C GLU A 260 10.53 -130.85 -38.76
N LYS A 261 11.35 -129.88 -39.19
CA LYS A 261 12.27 -129.18 -38.26
C LYS A 261 12.49 -127.70 -38.57
N MET A 262 11.67 -126.81 -37.99
CA MET A 262 12.05 -125.41 -37.72
C MET A 262 11.33 -124.88 -36.47
N THR A 263 12.06 -124.41 -35.45
CA THR A 263 11.53 -123.68 -34.27
C THR A 263 12.39 -122.45 -33.96
N ALA A 264 11.74 -121.35 -33.52
CA ALA A 264 12.34 -120.03 -33.20
C ALA A 264 11.99 -119.55 -31.76
N GLU A 265 12.71 -118.54 -31.27
CA GLU A 265 12.91 -118.09 -29.86
C GLU A 265 11.68 -117.59 -29.03
N PRO A 266 11.80 -117.49 -27.67
CA PRO A 266 10.66 -117.38 -26.74
C PRO A 266 10.20 -115.95 -26.39
N ILE A 267 8.86 -115.77 -26.35
CA ILE A 267 8.07 -114.54 -26.10
C ILE A 267 8.26 -113.90 -24.71
N ASP A 268 8.80 -114.63 -23.73
CA ASP A 268 8.77 -114.20 -22.32
C ASP A 268 9.68 -113.01 -22.00
N ARG A 269 10.77 -112.81 -22.77
CA ARG A 269 11.67 -111.65 -22.59
C ARG A 269 10.99 -110.31 -22.90
N LEU A 270 10.05 -110.28 -23.83
CA LEU A 270 9.36 -109.04 -24.22
C LEU A 270 8.36 -108.58 -23.16
N ARG A 271 7.75 -109.51 -22.43
CA ARG A 271 6.76 -109.22 -21.38
C ARG A 271 7.38 -108.53 -20.16
N GLY A 272 8.58 -108.98 -19.73
CA GLY A 272 9.27 -108.38 -18.59
C GLY A 272 9.64 -106.91 -18.78
N LYS A 273 10.00 -106.50 -20.01
CA LYS A 273 10.35 -105.11 -20.32
C LYS A 273 9.15 -104.15 -20.21
N ARG A 274 7.96 -104.61 -20.60
CA ARG A 274 6.71 -103.84 -20.53
C ARG A 274 6.34 -103.49 -19.08
N ASP A 275 6.39 -104.48 -18.19
CA ASP A 275 5.88 -104.31 -16.82
C ASP A 275 6.72 -103.34 -15.99
N ARG A 276 8.02 -103.24 -16.29
CA ARG A 276 8.91 -102.23 -15.68
C ARG A 276 8.51 -100.80 -16.08
N LEU A 277 8.27 -100.55 -17.37
CA LEU A 277 7.94 -99.22 -17.89
C LEU A 277 6.59 -98.71 -17.36
N ILE A 278 5.63 -99.61 -17.09
CA ILE A 278 4.33 -99.24 -16.51
C ILE A 278 4.50 -98.72 -15.07
N ARG A 279 5.34 -99.36 -14.24
CA ARG A 279 5.58 -98.90 -12.87
C ARG A 279 6.30 -97.54 -12.82
N GLU A 280 7.24 -97.32 -13.73
CA GLU A 280 7.95 -96.03 -13.85
C GLU A 280 6.97 -94.89 -14.22
N ARG A 281 5.99 -95.15 -15.11
CA ARG A 281 4.93 -94.18 -15.45
C ARG A 281 4.05 -93.85 -14.26
N ASP A 282 3.56 -94.86 -13.54
CA ASP A 282 2.60 -94.67 -12.45
C ASP A 282 3.22 -93.96 -11.24
N GLY A 283 4.55 -94.02 -11.08
CA GLY A 283 5.31 -93.31 -10.05
C GLY A 283 5.47 -91.80 -10.27
N MET A 284 5.19 -91.27 -11.47
CA MET A 284 5.31 -89.83 -11.77
C MET A 284 4.18 -88.98 -11.19
N GLY A 285 3.08 -89.60 -10.74
CA GLY A 285 1.90 -88.89 -10.23
C GLY A 285 1.07 -88.21 -11.33
N PRO A 286 -0.04 -87.54 -10.97
CA PRO A 286 -0.88 -86.84 -11.93
C PRO A 286 -0.15 -85.64 -12.54
N VAL A 287 0.05 -85.65 -13.86
CA VAL A 287 0.71 -84.58 -14.62
C VAL A 287 -0.31 -83.48 -14.95
N ASN A 288 -0.01 -82.23 -14.60
CA ASN A 288 -0.82 -81.09 -15.00
C ASN A 288 -0.54 -80.73 -16.47
N LEU A 289 -1.42 -81.16 -17.37
CA LEU A 289 -1.30 -80.89 -18.81
C LEU A 289 -1.52 -79.41 -19.19
N ARG A 290 -2.00 -78.57 -18.27
CA ARG A 290 -2.19 -77.13 -18.49
C ARG A 290 -1.06 -76.26 -17.92
N ALA A 291 -0.06 -76.86 -17.29
CA ALA A 291 1.02 -76.14 -16.62
C ALA A 291 1.74 -75.15 -17.57
N ASP A 292 1.98 -75.53 -18.82
CA ASP A 292 2.65 -74.67 -19.79
C ASP A 292 1.83 -73.42 -20.14
N VAL A 293 0.50 -73.56 -20.25
CA VAL A 293 -0.40 -72.43 -20.56
C VAL A 293 -0.58 -71.54 -19.34
N GLU A 294 -0.80 -72.12 -18.16
CA GLU A 294 -0.94 -71.37 -16.91
C GLU A 294 0.35 -70.61 -16.55
N SER A 295 1.53 -71.21 -16.80
CA SER A 295 2.82 -70.52 -16.61
C SER A 295 2.93 -69.30 -17.51
N GLN A 296 2.55 -69.41 -18.80
CA GLN A 296 2.59 -68.28 -19.73
C GLN A 296 1.60 -67.17 -19.34
N GLU A 297 0.40 -67.51 -18.90
CA GLU A 297 -0.60 -66.55 -18.41
C GLU A 297 -0.10 -65.79 -17.17
N VAL A 298 0.46 -66.52 -16.20
CA VAL A 298 1.02 -65.92 -14.97
C VAL A 298 2.26 -65.08 -15.26
N GLU A 299 3.13 -65.51 -16.18
CA GLU A 299 4.28 -64.73 -16.62
C GLU A 299 3.87 -63.41 -17.28
N GLN A 300 2.84 -63.43 -18.13
CA GLN A 300 2.29 -62.22 -18.74
C GLN A 300 1.68 -61.27 -17.69
N GLN A 301 0.91 -61.80 -16.74
CA GLN A 301 0.37 -61.00 -15.64
C GLN A 301 1.47 -60.40 -14.76
N LEU A 302 2.49 -61.19 -14.45
CA LEU A 302 3.64 -60.74 -13.67
C LEU A 302 4.39 -59.62 -14.41
N ALA A 303 4.59 -59.76 -15.72
CA ALA A 303 5.25 -58.73 -16.53
C ALA A 303 4.49 -57.40 -16.49
N THR A 304 3.16 -57.44 -16.64
CA THR A 304 2.31 -56.24 -16.53
C THR A 304 2.38 -55.61 -15.15
N LEU A 305 2.23 -56.41 -14.08
CA LEU A 305 2.33 -55.90 -12.70
C LEU A 305 3.71 -55.33 -12.37
N MET A 306 4.78 -55.93 -12.90
CA MET A 306 6.14 -55.41 -12.77
C MET A 306 6.30 -54.06 -13.47
N GLN A 307 5.71 -53.91 -14.66
CA GLN A 307 5.72 -52.63 -15.38
C GLN A 307 4.95 -51.56 -14.59
N GLU A 308 3.72 -51.84 -14.16
CA GLU A 308 2.91 -50.90 -13.36
C GLU A 308 3.60 -50.50 -12.05
N ARG A 309 4.24 -51.45 -11.36
CA ARG A 309 5.02 -51.18 -10.14
C ARG A 309 6.19 -50.25 -10.44
N ASN A 310 6.91 -50.48 -11.53
CA ASN A 310 8.06 -49.66 -11.90
C ASN A 310 7.62 -48.23 -12.25
N ASP A 311 6.53 -48.07 -12.99
CA ASP A 311 5.95 -46.77 -13.33
C ASP A 311 5.51 -46.01 -12.07
N LEU A 312 4.84 -46.68 -11.12
CA LEU A 312 4.47 -46.09 -9.84
C LEU A 312 5.69 -45.68 -9.01
N THR A 313 6.73 -46.51 -9.00
CA THR A 313 7.97 -46.22 -8.26
C THR A 313 8.67 -45.00 -8.85
N GLN A 314 8.75 -44.92 -10.19
CA GLN A 314 9.31 -43.75 -10.88
C GLN A 314 8.49 -42.49 -10.58
N ALA A 315 7.16 -42.56 -10.63
CA ALA A 315 6.30 -41.42 -10.30
C ALA A 315 6.50 -40.95 -8.86
N ILE A 316 6.66 -41.87 -7.90
CA ILE A 316 6.97 -41.53 -6.50
C ILE A 316 8.31 -40.79 -6.39
N ASP A 317 9.34 -41.26 -7.10
CA ASP A 317 10.65 -40.63 -7.08
C ASP A 317 10.63 -39.23 -7.71
N GLU A 318 9.92 -39.06 -8.83
CA GLU A 318 9.71 -37.75 -9.46
C GLU A 318 8.98 -36.79 -8.52
N LEU A 319 7.91 -37.24 -7.85
CA LEU A 319 7.19 -36.44 -6.86
C LEU A 319 8.08 -36.06 -5.67
N ARG A 320 8.89 -36.98 -5.15
CA ARG A 320 9.84 -36.71 -4.06
C ARG A 320 10.88 -35.67 -4.47
N GLN A 321 11.42 -35.76 -5.68
CA GLN A 321 12.33 -34.75 -6.21
C GLN A 321 11.65 -33.38 -6.37
N GLY A 322 10.39 -33.37 -6.83
CA GLY A 322 9.57 -32.17 -6.89
C GLY A 322 9.40 -31.50 -5.53
N ILE A 323 9.04 -32.28 -4.50
CA ILE A 323 8.91 -31.80 -3.12
C ILE A 323 10.24 -31.24 -2.60
N GLN A 324 11.36 -31.91 -2.86
CA GLN A 324 12.68 -31.43 -2.42
C GLN A 324 13.05 -30.09 -3.07
N LYS A 325 12.76 -29.90 -4.38
CA LYS A 325 12.98 -28.63 -5.07
C LYS A 325 12.12 -27.51 -4.50
N LEU A 326 10.84 -27.78 -4.27
CA LEU A 326 9.91 -26.82 -3.66
C LEU A 326 10.35 -26.44 -2.23
N ASN A 327 10.74 -27.42 -1.41
CA ASN A 327 11.21 -27.16 -0.05
C ASN A 327 12.51 -26.33 -0.04
N LYS A 328 13.42 -26.57 -0.99
CA LYS A 328 14.63 -25.75 -1.13
C LYS A 328 14.29 -24.30 -1.48
N GLU A 329 13.43 -24.09 -2.46
CA GLU A 329 12.99 -22.75 -2.86
C GLU A 329 12.22 -22.05 -1.73
N ALA A 330 11.37 -22.78 -1.01
CA ALA A 330 10.65 -22.27 0.15
C ALA A 330 11.60 -21.82 1.27
N ARG A 331 12.63 -22.62 1.60
CA ARG A 331 13.67 -22.25 2.58
C ARG A 331 14.42 -20.99 2.17
N GLU A 332 14.87 -20.91 0.92
CA GLU A 332 15.60 -19.75 0.41
C GLU A 332 14.74 -18.48 0.49
N ARG A 333 13.46 -18.55 0.08
CA ARG A 333 12.53 -17.43 0.17
C ARG A 333 12.21 -17.04 1.60
N LEU A 334 12.00 -18.02 2.50
CA LEU A 334 11.69 -17.77 3.90
C LEU A 334 12.86 -17.09 4.61
N VAL A 335 14.08 -17.59 4.43
CA VAL A 335 15.30 -17.00 5.02
C VAL A 335 15.53 -15.59 4.47
N SER A 336 15.35 -15.38 3.16
CA SER A 336 15.47 -14.04 2.56
C SER A 336 14.44 -13.06 3.12
N ALA A 337 13.18 -13.47 3.23
CA ALA A 337 12.11 -12.65 3.79
C ALA A 337 12.35 -12.36 5.27
N PHE A 338 12.73 -13.38 6.04
CA PHE A 338 13.07 -13.26 7.46
C PHE A 338 14.21 -12.25 7.69
N ASN A 339 15.31 -12.36 6.94
CA ASN A 339 16.43 -11.43 7.06
C ASN A 339 16.02 -9.99 6.74
N THR A 340 15.21 -9.80 5.70
CA THR A 340 14.73 -8.47 5.30
C THR A 340 13.84 -7.86 6.39
N VAL A 341 12.88 -8.63 6.90
CA VAL A 341 12.00 -8.19 8.00
C VAL A 341 12.81 -7.92 9.27
N ASN A 342 13.78 -8.76 9.61
CA ASN A 342 14.62 -8.61 10.80
C ASN A 342 15.45 -7.31 10.76
N GLU A 343 16.03 -6.96 9.60
CA GLU A 343 16.77 -5.71 9.45
C GLU A 343 15.86 -4.48 9.54
N HIS A 344 14.69 -4.50 8.89
CA HIS A 344 13.72 -3.41 9.05
C HIS A 344 13.22 -3.28 10.51
N PHE A 345 12.99 -4.41 11.17
CA PHE A 345 12.55 -4.45 12.55
C PHE A 345 13.59 -3.86 13.51
N LYS A 346 14.87 -4.20 13.35
CA LYS A 346 15.97 -3.59 14.13
C LYS A 346 15.97 -2.07 14.02
N VAL A 347 15.91 -1.55 12.80
CA VAL A 347 15.96 -0.11 12.53
C VAL A 347 14.74 0.59 13.13
N LEU A 348 13.54 0.10 12.84
CA LEU A 348 12.29 0.71 13.33
C LEU A 348 12.16 0.64 14.85
N PHE A 349 12.58 -0.47 15.46
CA PHE A 349 12.56 -0.60 16.92
C PHE A 349 13.47 0.44 17.58
N THR A 350 14.72 0.56 17.12
CA THR A 350 15.66 1.56 17.68
C THR A 350 15.15 2.99 17.47
N GLN A 351 14.49 3.28 16.34
CA GLN A 351 13.87 4.58 16.08
C GLN A 351 12.69 4.87 17.01
N LEU A 352 11.77 3.92 17.19
CA LEU A 352 10.57 4.10 18.02
C LEU A 352 10.87 4.15 19.53
N PHE A 353 11.90 3.44 20.00
CA PHE A 353 12.30 3.45 21.40
C PHE A 353 13.37 4.52 21.72
N GLY A 354 13.96 5.17 20.72
CA GLY A 354 15.05 6.14 20.90
C GLY A 354 16.35 5.50 21.40
N GLY A 355 16.56 4.22 21.08
CA GLY A 355 17.63 3.38 21.60
C GLY A 355 17.17 1.93 21.79
N GLY A 356 18.05 1.09 22.35
CA GLY A 356 17.76 -0.34 22.52
C GLY A 356 17.97 -1.17 21.25
N ALA A 357 17.74 -2.47 21.35
CA ALA A 357 17.94 -3.44 20.27
C ALA A 357 16.84 -4.49 20.27
N ALA A 358 16.40 -4.92 19.09
CA ALA A 358 15.46 -6.02 18.95
C ALA A 358 15.85 -6.87 17.75
N HIS A 359 15.55 -8.16 17.79
CA HIS A 359 15.77 -9.06 16.66
C HIS A 359 14.79 -10.22 16.70
N LEU A 360 14.58 -10.80 15.54
CA LEU A 360 13.86 -12.05 15.35
C LEU A 360 14.84 -13.22 15.43
N ALA A 361 14.41 -14.34 16.01
CA ALA A 361 15.19 -15.57 16.05
C ALA A 361 14.31 -16.80 15.79
N PHE A 362 14.88 -17.78 15.09
CA PHE A 362 14.30 -19.11 14.96
C PHE A 362 14.67 -19.95 16.19
N ILE A 363 13.70 -20.67 16.75
CA ILE A 363 13.85 -21.52 17.93
C ILE A 363 13.30 -22.92 17.61
N GLU A 364 13.65 -23.91 18.43
CA GLU A 364 13.15 -25.29 18.41
C GLU A 364 13.70 -26.19 17.30
N SER A 365 14.09 -25.64 16.15
CA SER A 365 14.68 -26.41 15.04
C SER A 365 15.71 -25.61 14.24
N ASP A 366 16.64 -26.32 13.61
CA ASP A 366 17.60 -25.76 12.66
C ASP A 366 17.00 -25.58 11.24
N ASP A 367 15.89 -26.26 10.92
CA ASP A 367 15.18 -26.06 9.64
C ASP A 367 14.22 -24.86 9.77
N PRO A 368 14.41 -23.78 8.99
CA PRO A 368 13.53 -22.61 9.03
C PRO A 368 12.05 -22.92 8.77
N LEU A 369 11.73 -24.03 8.08
CA LEU A 369 10.34 -24.44 7.82
C LEU A 369 9.66 -25.08 9.03
N GLU A 370 10.42 -25.62 9.97
CA GLU A 370 9.92 -26.30 11.17
C GLU A 370 10.15 -25.49 12.45
N ALA A 371 11.02 -24.48 12.39
CA ALA A 371 11.35 -23.63 13.52
C ALA A 371 10.21 -22.68 13.92
N ALA A 372 10.05 -22.46 15.21
CA ALA A 372 9.19 -21.42 15.75
C ALA A 372 9.90 -20.06 15.68
N LEU A 373 9.11 -18.98 15.54
CA LEU A 373 9.62 -17.60 15.53
C LEU A 373 9.43 -16.96 16.90
N GLU A 374 10.52 -16.51 17.53
CA GLU A 374 10.45 -15.69 18.74
C GLU A 374 11.02 -14.29 18.51
N ILE A 375 10.43 -13.32 19.23
CA ILE A 375 10.77 -11.90 19.15
C ILE A 375 11.51 -11.53 20.43
N PHE A 376 12.78 -11.15 20.28
CA PHE A 376 13.59 -10.64 21.37
C PHE A 376 13.71 -9.13 21.27
N ALA A 377 13.38 -8.44 22.36
CA ALA A 377 13.44 -6.99 22.42
C ALA A 377 14.15 -6.53 23.70
N GLN A 378 14.94 -5.47 23.56
CA GLN A 378 15.68 -4.83 24.62
C GLN A 378 15.37 -3.33 24.60
N PRO A 379 14.35 -2.87 25.35
CA PRO A 379 14.09 -1.45 25.56
C PRO A 379 15.28 -0.76 26.25
N PRO A 380 15.44 0.57 26.09
CA PRO A 380 16.52 1.31 26.71
C PRO A 380 16.52 1.13 28.24
N GLY A 381 17.64 0.67 28.79
CA GLY A 381 17.81 0.44 30.24
C GLY A 381 17.32 -0.91 30.77
N LYS A 382 16.80 -1.82 29.91
CA LYS A 382 16.40 -3.19 30.29
C LYS A 382 17.29 -4.25 29.62
N SER A 383 17.25 -5.48 30.15
CA SER A 383 17.90 -6.64 29.53
C SER A 383 17.08 -7.19 28.37
N LEU A 384 17.72 -7.95 27.47
CA LEU A 384 17.04 -8.66 26.38
C LEU A 384 16.02 -9.65 26.95
N GLN A 385 14.76 -9.53 26.54
CA GLN A 385 13.66 -10.41 27.00
C GLN A 385 12.74 -10.77 25.83
N SER A 386 12.01 -11.88 25.97
CA SER A 386 10.93 -12.25 25.05
C SER A 386 9.79 -11.23 25.11
N LEU A 387 9.15 -10.97 23.97
CA LEU A 387 8.01 -10.03 23.85
C LEU A 387 6.89 -10.30 24.87
N SER A 388 6.71 -11.56 25.27
CA SER A 388 5.69 -11.99 26.25
C SER A 388 5.90 -11.39 27.65
N LEU A 389 7.13 -11.00 27.99
CA LEU A 389 7.53 -10.50 29.32
C LEU A 389 7.58 -8.96 29.42
N LEU A 390 7.26 -8.24 28.35
CA LEU A 390 7.27 -6.77 28.32
C LEU A 390 6.00 -6.16 28.92
N SER A 391 6.09 -4.88 29.34
CA SER A 391 4.91 -4.12 29.79
C SER A 391 3.94 -3.85 28.64
N GLY A 392 2.66 -3.61 28.92
CA GLY A 392 1.62 -3.47 27.89
C GLY A 392 1.91 -2.39 26.83
N GLY A 393 2.43 -1.23 27.23
CA GLY A 393 2.83 -0.16 26.31
C GLY A 393 4.05 -0.54 25.47
N GLU A 394 5.08 -1.14 26.08
CA GLU A 394 6.29 -1.62 25.36
C GLU A 394 5.95 -2.74 24.38
N LYS A 395 5.06 -3.66 24.77
CA LYS A 395 4.58 -4.75 23.91
C LYS A 395 3.85 -4.20 22.69
N THR A 396 3.00 -3.20 22.88
CA THR A 396 2.28 -2.58 21.77
C THR A 396 3.25 -1.89 20.83
N LEU A 397 4.17 -1.07 21.35
CA LEU A 397 5.14 -0.34 20.52
C LEU A 397 6.08 -1.28 19.76
N ALA A 398 6.55 -2.36 20.40
CA ALA A 398 7.36 -3.39 19.76
C ALA A 398 6.58 -4.16 18.68
N SER A 399 5.29 -4.45 18.91
CA SER A 399 4.43 -5.11 17.93
C SER A 399 4.15 -4.21 16.72
N THR A 400 3.91 -2.91 16.96
CA THR A 400 3.75 -1.90 15.91
C THR A 400 5.02 -1.79 15.07
N ALA A 401 6.20 -1.81 15.71
CA ALA A 401 7.49 -1.80 15.01
C ALA A 401 7.64 -3.02 14.06
N LEU A 402 7.23 -4.21 14.50
CA LEU A 402 7.25 -5.42 13.68
C LEU A 402 6.26 -5.35 12.51
N LEU A 403 5.04 -4.90 12.77
CA LEU A 403 4.02 -4.72 11.72
C LEU A 403 4.51 -3.75 10.64
N PHE A 404 5.08 -2.61 11.03
CA PHE A 404 5.66 -1.66 10.08
C PHE A 404 6.87 -2.23 9.33
N ALA A 405 7.73 -3.02 9.98
CA ALA A 405 8.84 -3.71 9.32
C ALA A 405 8.35 -4.70 8.23
N MET A 406 7.27 -5.43 8.51
CA MET A 406 6.63 -6.29 7.52
C MET A 406 6.05 -5.48 6.35
N PHE A 407 5.39 -4.36 6.62
CA PHE A 407 4.86 -3.48 5.57
C PHE A 407 5.96 -2.87 4.69
N MET A 408 7.14 -2.56 5.24
CA MET A 408 8.27 -2.06 4.45
C MET A 408 8.84 -3.12 3.50
N THR A 409 8.77 -4.40 3.88
CA THR A 409 9.30 -5.50 3.08
C THR A 409 8.44 -5.79 1.86
N ASN A 410 7.11 -5.63 1.96
CA ASN A 410 6.19 -5.74 0.84
C ASN A 410 5.12 -4.62 0.91
N PRO A 411 5.38 -3.44 0.33
CA PRO A 411 4.53 -2.27 0.51
C PRO A 411 3.17 -2.44 -0.17
N ALA A 412 2.12 -2.50 0.65
CA ALA A 412 0.74 -2.44 0.17
C ALA A 412 0.40 -1.02 -0.33
N PRO A 413 -0.49 -0.86 -1.32
CA PRO A 413 -0.89 0.47 -1.80
C PRO A 413 -1.68 1.27 -0.76
N ILE A 414 -2.40 0.59 0.13
CA ILE A 414 -3.20 1.20 1.21
C ILE A 414 -2.97 0.41 2.50
N CYS A 415 -2.73 1.12 3.60
CA CYS A 415 -2.61 0.57 4.95
C CYS A 415 -3.67 1.24 5.85
N VAL A 416 -4.50 0.45 6.51
CA VAL A 416 -5.53 0.93 7.45
C VAL A 416 -5.10 0.59 8.86
N LEU A 417 -5.08 1.61 9.72
CA LEU A 417 -4.61 1.55 11.10
C LEU A 417 -5.76 1.99 12.00
N ASP A 418 -6.31 1.07 12.79
CA ASP A 418 -7.46 1.34 13.67
C ASP A 418 -7.01 1.38 15.14
N GLU A 419 -7.19 2.53 15.78
CA GLU A 419 -6.88 2.81 17.19
C GLU A 419 -5.51 2.31 17.68
N ILE A 420 -4.49 2.40 16.83
CA ILE A 420 -3.15 1.86 17.14
C ILE A 420 -2.48 2.58 18.31
N ASP A 421 -2.96 3.79 18.60
CA ASP A 421 -2.50 4.71 19.62
C ASP A 421 -3.24 4.58 20.95
N ALA A 422 -4.31 3.77 21.03
CA ALA A 422 -5.09 3.60 22.25
C ALA A 422 -4.28 3.15 23.50
N PRO A 423 -3.27 2.26 23.40
CA PRO A 423 -2.47 1.85 24.56
C PRO A 423 -1.15 2.63 24.70
N LEU A 424 -0.93 3.70 23.92
CA LEU A 424 0.31 4.47 23.91
C LEU A 424 0.15 5.79 24.69
N ASP A 425 1.25 6.31 25.22
CA ASP A 425 1.31 7.64 25.83
C ASP A 425 1.64 8.73 24.79
N ASP A 426 1.43 10.00 25.13
CA ASP A 426 1.63 11.14 24.22
C ASP A 426 3.03 11.13 23.56
N ALA A 427 4.07 10.70 24.30
CA ALA A 427 5.44 10.63 23.79
C ALA A 427 5.65 9.50 22.77
N ASN A 428 5.09 8.31 22.99
CA ASN A 428 5.21 7.21 22.03
C ASN A 428 4.28 7.40 20.83
N VAL A 429 3.12 8.05 20.99
CA VAL A 429 2.24 8.44 19.88
C VAL A 429 2.98 9.39 18.92
N ASP A 430 3.73 10.37 19.44
CA ASP A 430 4.52 11.28 18.60
C ASP A 430 5.58 10.54 17.75
N ARG A 431 6.25 9.54 18.33
CA ARG A 431 7.22 8.71 17.61
C ARG A 431 6.59 7.86 16.53
N VAL A 432 5.44 7.26 16.82
CA VAL A 432 4.66 6.48 15.84
C VAL A 432 4.19 7.38 14.69
N CYS A 433 3.69 8.58 14.98
CA CYS A 433 3.29 9.55 13.95
C CYS A 433 4.48 9.96 13.07
N THR A 434 5.64 10.22 13.68
CA THR A 434 6.86 10.57 12.96
C THR A 434 7.34 9.43 12.05
N ALA A 435 7.26 8.18 12.51
CA ALA A 435 7.56 7.02 11.69
C ALA A 435 6.58 6.88 10.49
N LEU A 436 5.28 7.09 10.72
CA LEU A 436 4.26 7.07 9.67
C LEU A 436 4.50 8.14 8.60
N GLU A 437 4.86 9.36 9.01
CA GLU A 437 5.20 10.46 8.08
C GLU A 437 6.41 10.09 7.20
N GLN A 438 7.46 9.53 7.80
CA GLN A 438 8.65 9.10 7.06
C GLN A 438 8.36 7.97 6.07
N MET A 439 7.54 6.99 6.49
CA MET A 439 7.10 5.89 5.63
C MET A 439 6.22 6.39 4.48
N ALA A 440 5.31 7.34 4.75
CA ALA A 440 4.46 7.95 3.73
C ALA A 440 5.26 8.81 2.75
N ALA A 441 6.32 9.50 3.21
CA ALA A 441 7.17 10.34 2.36
C ALA A 441 8.10 9.53 1.45
N THR A 442 8.61 8.39 1.93
CA THR A 442 9.57 7.56 1.21
C THR A 442 8.89 6.49 0.35
N GLY A 443 7.71 6.04 0.76
CA GLY A 443 6.97 4.93 0.15
C GLY A 443 5.89 5.36 -0.85
N LYS A 444 5.24 4.36 -1.46
CA LYS A 444 4.03 4.55 -2.29
C LYS A 444 2.73 4.17 -1.55
N THR A 445 2.83 3.87 -0.27
CA THR A 445 1.72 3.41 0.57
C THR A 445 0.92 4.59 1.09
N ARG A 446 -0.40 4.53 0.93
CA ARG A 446 -1.34 5.50 1.54
C ARG A 446 -1.81 4.97 2.88
N PHE A 447 -1.69 5.78 3.92
CA PHE A 447 -2.13 5.44 5.26
C PHE A 447 -3.52 6.03 5.53
N ILE A 448 -4.41 5.20 6.09
CA ILE A 448 -5.71 5.61 6.63
C ILE A 448 -5.66 5.27 8.12
N VAL A 449 -5.71 6.30 8.97
CA VAL A 449 -5.65 6.12 10.43
C VAL A 449 -7.02 6.48 11.02
N ILE A 450 -7.60 5.54 11.76
CA ILE A 450 -8.81 5.73 12.56
C ILE A 450 -8.33 5.91 14.00
N THR A 451 -8.62 7.06 14.59
CA THR A 451 -8.14 7.43 15.92
C THR A 451 -9.04 8.48 16.54
N HIS A 452 -9.08 8.51 17.88
CA HIS A 452 -9.63 9.60 18.67
C HIS A 452 -8.52 10.45 19.36
N HIS A 453 -7.24 10.13 19.13
CA HIS A 453 -6.10 10.76 19.79
C HIS A 453 -5.71 12.10 19.13
N ARG A 454 -5.78 13.18 19.91
CA ARG A 454 -5.54 14.56 19.44
C ARG A 454 -4.20 14.76 18.73
N MET A 455 -3.13 14.12 19.22
CA MET A 455 -1.78 14.27 18.65
C MET A 455 -1.69 13.64 17.27
N THR A 456 -2.28 12.46 17.10
CA THR A 456 -2.34 11.74 15.83
C THR A 456 -3.12 12.55 14.81
N MET A 457 -4.29 13.09 15.19
CA MET A 457 -5.11 13.94 14.32
C MET A 457 -4.37 15.18 13.81
N ALA A 458 -3.57 15.83 14.67
CA ALA A 458 -2.83 17.05 14.32
C ALA A 458 -1.71 16.82 13.29
N ARG A 459 -1.24 15.58 13.14
CA ARG A 459 -0.12 15.20 12.26
C ARG A 459 -0.56 14.60 10.91
N MET A 460 -1.88 14.48 10.68
CA MET A 460 -2.41 13.96 9.42
C MET A 460 -2.56 15.04 8.35
N ASN A 461 -2.53 14.65 7.07
CA ASN A 461 -2.72 15.60 5.98
C ASN A 461 -4.18 16.02 5.80
N ARG A 462 -5.13 15.11 6.03
CA ARG A 462 -6.56 15.33 5.84
C ARG A 462 -7.33 14.53 6.86
N LEU A 463 -8.32 15.17 7.49
CA LEU A 463 -9.20 14.55 8.48
C LEU A 463 -10.55 14.27 7.84
N TYR A 464 -11.05 13.06 8.07
CA TYR A 464 -12.41 12.67 7.73
C TYR A 464 -13.16 12.39 9.04
N GLY A 465 -14.04 13.31 9.43
CA GLY A 465 -14.92 13.16 10.58
C GLY A 465 -16.19 12.41 10.19
N VAL A 466 -16.57 11.42 10.99
CA VAL A 466 -17.88 10.76 10.88
C VAL A 466 -18.81 11.38 11.90
N THR A 467 -19.92 11.96 11.44
CA THR A 467 -20.97 12.53 12.31
C THR A 467 -22.29 11.82 12.07
N MET A 468 -23.10 11.68 13.13
CA MET A 468 -24.45 11.13 13.06
C MET A 468 -25.45 12.26 13.31
N SER A 469 -25.81 12.96 12.24
CA SER A 469 -26.85 14.01 12.27
C SER A 469 -28.25 13.43 12.47
N GLU A 470 -28.49 12.23 11.93
CA GLU A 470 -29.69 11.43 12.15
C GLU A 470 -29.33 10.08 12.79
N ARG A 471 -30.21 9.56 13.65
CA ARG A 471 -29.94 8.32 14.39
C ARG A 471 -29.86 7.14 13.41
N GLY A 472 -28.66 6.56 13.28
CA GLY A 472 -28.40 5.41 12.42
C GLY A 472 -27.91 5.75 11.01
N VAL A 473 -27.75 7.04 10.67
CA VAL A 473 -27.17 7.47 9.38
C VAL A 473 -25.87 8.21 9.65
N SER A 474 -24.75 7.60 9.24
CA SER A 474 -23.42 8.21 9.35
C SER A 474 -23.14 9.10 8.14
N GLN A 475 -22.79 10.36 8.38
CA GLN A 475 -22.35 11.32 7.37
C GLN A 475 -20.86 11.60 7.50
N LEU A 476 -20.16 11.64 6.37
CA LEU A 476 -18.74 11.92 6.29
C LEU A 476 -18.52 13.42 6.05
N VAL A 477 -17.73 14.07 6.90
CA VAL A 477 -17.26 15.45 6.76
C VAL A 477 -15.75 15.42 6.60
N SER A 478 -15.17 16.25 5.72
CA SER A 478 -13.72 16.29 5.52
C SER A 478 -13.14 17.68 5.76
N VAL A 479 -12.00 17.74 6.44
CA VAL A 479 -11.20 18.96 6.64
C VAL A 479 -9.79 18.70 6.12
N ASP A 480 -9.27 19.61 5.30
CA ASP A 480 -7.90 19.55 4.78
C ASP A 480 -6.97 20.37 5.67
N LEU A 481 -5.91 19.75 6.20
CA LEU A 481 -4.97 20.39 7.12
C LEU A 481 -3.74 20.97 6.40
N GLN A 482 -3.58 20.73 5.09
CA GLN A 482 -2.44 21.24 4.31
C GLN A 482 -2.60 22.69 3.84
N HIS A 483 -3.83 23.22 3.83
CA HIS A 483 -4.04 24.64 3.61
C HIS A 483 -3.72 25.40 4.89
N LYS A 484 -2.73 26.31 4.83
CA LYS A 484 -2.40 27.24 5.92
C LYS A 484 -3.69 27.75 6.57
N PHE A 485 -3.74 27.66 7.89
CA PHE A 485 -4.79 28.27 8.69
C PHE A 485 -4.76 29.79 8.51
N ASP A 486 -5.46 30.31 7.48
CA ASP A 486 -5.72 31.74 7.26
C ASP A 486 -6.74 32.31 8.27
N PHE A 487 -6.82 31.73 9.48
CA PHE A 487 -7.80 32.11 10.51
C PHE A 487 -7.20 32.97 11.64
N LEU A 488 -5.91 33.34 11.59
CA LEU A 488 -5.25 34.13 12.64
C LEU A 488 -4.90 35.58 12.28
N GLU A 489 -5.11 36.04 11.04
CA GLU A 489 -4.90 37.45 10.66
C GLU A 489 -6.18 38.31 10.70
N ALA A 490 -7.32 37.75 11.13
CA ALA A 490 -8.58 38.50 11.26
C ALA A 490 -8.88 38.98 12.70
N ALA A 491 -7.89 38.94 13.60
CA ALA A 491 -8.05 39.36 14.99
C ALA A 491 -6.78 40.04 15.53
N GLU A 492 -6.31 41.09 14.86
CA GLU A 492 -5.59 42.22 15.48
C GLU A 492 -6.10 43.55 14.93
#